data_AF-A0A4Q2S804-F1
#
_entry.id   AF-A0A4Q2S804-F1
#
_cell.length_a   1.000
_cell.length_b   1.000
_cell.length_c   1.000
_cell.angle_alpha   90.00
_cell.angle_beta   90.00
_cell.angle_gamma   90.00
#
_symmetry.space_group_name_H-M   'P 1'
#
loop_
_entity.id
_entity.type
_entity.pdbx_description
1 polymer ?
#
loop_
_entity_poly.entity_id
_entity_poly.type
_entity_poly.pdbx_seq_one_letter_code
_entity_poly.pdbx_strand_id
1 'polypeptide(L)'
;MMVRDGAAGAGSGGRVPPSLIGISRRERRDADRGRAALEFGADAVAALDLFDLLELSWHDCFGDITPPAEVVEDVWVVADGQLGRLASAARLAVIDWRDLRLAADEVRSRLKERA
;
A
#
# COMPACT_ATOMS: atom_id res chain seq x y z
N MET A 1 28.67 35.30 -38.43
CA MET A 1 27.74 34.45 -39.20
C MET A 1 28.42 33.13 -39.49
N MET A 2 28.12 32.10 -38.69
CA MET A 2 28.20 30.68 -39.02
C MET A 2 27.47 29.95 -37.89
N VAL A 3 26.27 29.49 -38.22
CA VAL A 3 25.37 28.72 -37.38
C VAL A 3 25.93 27.30 -37.28
N ARG A 4 26.01 26.75 -36.06
CA ARG A 4 26.18 25.32 -35.83
C ARG A 4 25.08 24.88 -34.88
N ASP A 5 24.05 24.30 -35.49
CA ASP A 5 22.97 23.59 -34.81
C ASP A 5 23.54 22.37 -34.08
N GLY A 6 23.58 22.45 -32.76
CA GLY A 6 23.83 21.29 -31.90
C GLY A 6 22.51 20.58 -31.66
N ALA A 7 22.35 19.43 -32.31
CA ALA A 7 21.21 18.53 -32.18
C ALA A 7 20.90 18.22 -30.70
N ALA A 8 19.76 18.69 -30.22
CA ALA A 8 19.18 18.24 -28.97
C ALA A 8 18.76 16.76 -29.14
N GLY A 9 19.37 15.89 -28.33
CA GLY A 9 19.02 14.48 -28.27
C GLY A 9 17.54 14.32 -27.95
N ALA A 10 16.82 13.67 -28.86
CA ALA A 10 15.48 13.18 -28.65
C ALA A 10 15.52 12.11 -27.55
N GLY A 11 15.34 12.53 -26.30
CA GLY A 11 14.94 11.61 -25.24
C GLY A 11 13.59 11.03 -25.64
N SER A 12 13.54 9.73 -25.89
CA SER A 12 12.30 8.98 -26.10
C SER A 12 11.54 8.90 -24.78
N GLY A 13 11.00 10.05 -24.33
CA GLY A 13 9.94 10.11 -23.35
C GLY A 13 8.67 9.59 -24.01
N GLY A 14 8.58 8.26 -24.14
CA GLY A 14 7.35 7.60 -24.52
C GLY A 14 6.29 8.04 -23.53
N ARG A 15 5.38 8.92 -23.96
CA ARG A 15 4.18 9.24 -23.20
C ARG A 15 3.42 7.93 -23.05
N VAL A 16 3.41 7.42 -21.81
CA VAL A 16 2.58 6.30 -21.42
C VAL A 16 1.15 6.65 -21.82
N PRO A 17 0.43 5.79 -22.56
CA PRO A 17 -0.94 6.08 -22.94
C PRO A 17 -1.79 6.34 -21.69
N PRO A 18 -2.72 7.31 -21.72
CA PRO A 18 -3.54 7.70 -20.57
C PRO A 18 -4.51 6.60 -20.08
N SER A 19 -4.49 5.41 -20.69
CA SER A 19 -5.28 4.23 -20.29
C SER A 19 -4.58 3.32 -19.27
N LEU A 20 -3.36 3.66 -18.83
CA LEU A 20 -2.66 3.06 -17.69
C LEU A 20 -2.27 4.18 -16.71
N ILE A 21 -3.24 4.98 -16.26
CA ILE A 21 -3.02 5.81 -15.06
C ILE A 21 -2.99 4.83 -13.89
N GLY A 22 -1.81 4.28 -13.62
CA GLY A 22 -1.54 3.67 -12.32
C GLY A 22 -1.77 4.76 -11.29
N ILE A 23 -2.75 4.55 -10.41
CA ILE A 23 -3.01 5.44 -9.27
C ILE A 23 -1.67 5.62 -8.54
N SER A 24 -1.29 6.85 -8.25
CA SER A 24 -0.05 7.12 -7.53
C SER A 24 -0.16 6.63 -6.08
N ARG A 25 0.98 6.34 -5.44
CA ARG A 25 0.99 6.04 -3.99
C ARG A 25 0.30 7.13 -3.19
N ARG A 26 0.55 8.40 -3.53
CA ARG A 26 -0.10 9.55 -2.87
C ARG A 26 -1.62 9.47 -2.98
N GLU A 27 -2.16 9.15 -4.15
CA GLU A 27 -3.61 9.04 -4.32
C GLU A 27 -4.20 7.85 -3.54
N ARG A 28 -3.51 6.70 -3.49
CA ARG A 28 -3.93 5.57 -2.63
C ARG A 28 -3.92 5.95 -1.15
N ARG A 29 -2.82 6.56 -0.69
CA ARG A 29 -2.68 7.08 0.67
C ARG A 29 -3.78 8.08 1.02
N ASP A 30 -4.15 8.94 0.07
CA ASP A 30 -5.20 9.94 0.24
C ASP A 30 -6.59 9.29 0.34
N ALA A 31 -6.84 8.23 -0.43
CA ALA A 31 -8.08 7.44 -0.37
C ALA A 31 -8.27 6.76 0.99
N ASP A 32 -7.18 6.26 1.60
CA ASP A 32 -7.23 5.56 2.89
C ASP A 32 -7.27 6.48 4.12
N ARG A 33 -7.09 7.79 3.95
CA ARG A 33 -7.10 8.76 5.07
C ARG A 33 -8.35 8.67 5.93
N GLY A 34 -9.52 8.52 5.31
CA GLY A 34 -10.79 8.45 6.03
C GLY A 34 -10.84 7.22 6.95
N ARG A 35 -10.44 6.06 6.43
CA ARG A 35 -10.39 4.81 7.20
C ARG A 35 -9.34 4.88 8.31
N ALA A 36 -8.14 5.37 8.01
CA ALA A 36 -7.08 5.53 9.01
C ALA A 36 -7.52 6.43 10.17
N ALA A 37 -8.20 7.54 9.88
CA ALA A 37 -8.72 8.44 10.91
C ALA A 37 -9.79 7.76 11.78
N LEU A 38 -10.67 6.96 11.19
CA LEU A 38 -11.72 6.24 11.92
C LEU A 38 -11.17 5.11 12.78
N GLU A 39 -10.21 4.33 12.28
CA GLU A 39 -9.70 3.14 12.97
C GLU A 39 -8.57 3.45 13.96
N PHE A 40 -7.68 4.40 13.65
CA PHE A 40 -6.46 4.67 14.43
C PHE A 40 -6.46 6.02 15.15
N GLY A 41 -7.44 6.90 14.89
CA GLY A 41 -7.57 8.18 15.58
C GLY A 41 -6.31 9.04 15.50
N ALA A 42 -5.69 9.31 16.64
CA ALA A 42 -4.46 10.13 16.72
C ALA A 42 -3.27 9.51 15.96
N ASP A 43 -3.27 8.19 15.79
CA ASP A 43 -2.19 7.46 15.12
C ASP A 43 -2.41 7.30 13.61
N ALA A 44 -3.46 7.91 13.04
CA ALA A 44 -3.84 7.74 11.64
C ALA A 44 -2.72 8.05 10.64
N VAL A 45 -1.90 9.08 10.92
CA VAL A 45 -0.76 9.42 10.04
C VAL A 45 0.29 8.31 10.09
N ALA A 46 0.65 7.83 11.28
CA ALA A 46 1.62 6.76 11.45
C ALA A 46 1.13 5.44 10.84
N ALA A 47 -0.17 5.17 10.89
CA ALA A 47 -0.76 4.01 10.22
C ALA A 47 -0.59 4.08 8.70
N LEU A 48 -0.86 5.24 8.09
CA LEU A 48 -0.66 5.44 6.66
C LEU A 48 0.83 5.33 6.27
N ASP A 49 1.74 5.79 7.12
CA ASP A 49 3.18 5.64 6.88
C ASP A 49 3.60 4.16 6.89
N LEU A 50 2.98 3.32 7.73
CA LEU A 50 3.19 1.86 7.70
C LEU A 50 2.63 1.21 6.43
N PHE A 51 1.51 1.67 5.89
CA PHE A 51 1.01 1.21 4.59
C PHE A 51 1.94 1.62 3.44
N ASP A 52 2.49 2.84 3.47
CA ASP A 52 3.49 3.29 2.49
C ASP A 52 4.76 2.41 2.55
N LEU A 53 5.20 2.02 3.76
CA LEU A 53 6.33 1.11 3.96
C LEU A 53 6.02 -0.33 3.51
N LEU A 54 4.78 -0.78 3.70
CA LEU A 54 4.32 -2.07 3.19
C LEU A 54 4.35 -2.09 1.66
N GLU A 55 3.86 -1.05 0.97
CA GLU A 55 3.94 -0.97 -0.50
C GLU A 55 5.38 -1.02 -0.99
N LEU A 56 6.28 -0.26 -0.36
CA LEU A 56 7.71 -0.27 -0.70
C LEU A 56 8.31 -1.66 -0.55
N SER A 57 8.05 -2.30 0.60
CA SER A 57 8.58 -3.63 0.90
C SER A 57 7.99 -4.69 -0.03
N TRP A 58 6.70 -4.57 -0.38
CA TRP A 58 6.03 -5.48 -1.30
C TRP A 58 6.62 -5.39 -2.70
N HIS A 59 6.84 -4.17 -3.20
CA HIS A 59 7.52 -3.95 -4.47
C HIS A 59 8.90 -4.60 -4.50
N ASP A 60 9.70 -4.41 -3.45
CA ASP A 60 11.05 -4.96 -3.41
C ASP A 60 11.07 -6.49 -3.29
N CYS A 61 10.09 -7.09 -2.61
CA CYS A 61 10.03 -8.54 -2.41
C CYS A 61 9.33 -9.30 -3.56
N PHE A 62 8.31 -8.71 -4.19
CA PHE A 62 7.43 -9.40 -5.13
C PHE A 62 7.38 -8.77 -6.54
N GLY A 63 7.91 -7.55 -6.71
CA GLY A 63 7.94 -6.85 -8.01
C GLY A 63 6.64 -6.12 -8.39
N ASP A 64 5.57 -6.31 -7.61
CA ASP A 64 4.29 -5.61 -7.80
C ASP A 64 4.30 -4.24 -7.13
N ILE A 65 3.68 -3.24 -7.75
CA ILE A 65 3.66 -1.85 -7.25
C ILE A 65 2.94 -1.72 -5.88
N THR A 66 1.96 -2.59 -5.62
CA THR A 66 1.15 -2.58 -4.40
C THR A 66 0.79 -4.02 -4.05
N PRO A 67 0.59 -4.35 -2.76
CA PRO A 67 -0.02 -5.61 -2.38
C PRO A 67 -1.41 -5.76 -3.03
N PRO A 68 -1.85 -7.00 -3.31
CA PRO A 68 -3.24 -7.28 -3.68
C PRO A 68 -4.21 -6.72 -2.65
N ALA A 69 -5.38 -6.25 -3.11
CA ALA A 69 -6.37 -5.59 -2.24
C ALA A 69 -6.79 -6.48 -1.07
N GLU A 70 -6.87 -7.79 -1.28
CA GLU A 70 -7.23 -8.76 -0.25
C GLU A 70 -6.15 -8.90 0.84
N VAL A 71 -4.87 -8.69 0.52
CA VAL A 71 -3.78 -8.65 1.49
C VAL A 71 -3.84 -7.36 2.29
N VAL A 72 -4.09 -6.22 1.62
CA VAL A 72 -4.29 -4.92 2.29
C VAL A 72 -5.45 -5.00 3.28
N GLU A 73 -6.58 -5.59 2.89
CA GLU A 73 -7.72 -5.79 3.80
C GLU A 73 -7.40 -6.71 4.98
N ASP A 74 -6.64 -7.78 4.77
CA ASP A 74 -6.20 -8.62 5.90
C ASP A 74 -5.31 -7.85 6.87
N VAL A 75 -4.44 -6.97 6.38
CA VAL A 75 -3.61 -6.09 7.23
C VAL A 75 -4.50 -5.19 8.09
N TRP A 76 -5.51 -4.53 7.52
CA TRP A 76 -6.44 -3.70 8.30
C TRP A 76 -7.19 -4.52 9.35
N VAL A 77 -7.71 -5.69 8.98
CA VAL A 77 -8.45 -6.59 9.89
C VAL A 77 -7.58 -7.05 11.05
N VAL A 78 -6.34 -7.45 10.80
CA VAL A 78 -5.43 -7.92 11.85
C VAL A 78 -4.93 -6.77 12.71
N ALA A 79 -4.79 -5.57 12.14
CA ALA A 79 -4.37 -4.38 12.87
C ALA A 79 -5.41 -3.91 13.89
N ASP A 80 -6.71 -3.96 13.55
CA ASP A 80 -7.82 -3.69 14.49
C ASP A 80 -7.63 -2.35 15.23
N GLY A 81 -7.29 -1.30 14.47
CA GLY A 81 -7.05 0.05 14.99
C GLY A 81 -5.81 0.23 15.88
N GLN A 82 -4.96 -0.79 16.05
CA GLN A 82 -3.79 -0.73 16.92
C GLN A 82 -2.49 -0.67 16.11
N LEU A 83 -1.72 0.41 16.28
CA LEU A 83 -0.50 0.64 15.49
C LEU A 83 0.55 -0.50 15.61
N GLY A 84 0.72 -1.07 16.82
CA GLY A 84 1.63 -2.20 17.03
C GLY A 84 1.20 -3.48 16.29
N ARG A 85 -0.12 -3.73 16.22
CA ARG A 85 -0.67 -4.84 15.43
C ARG A 85 -0.56 -4.56 13.93
N LEU A 86 -0.72 -3.31 13.50
CA LEU A 86 -0.50 -2.91 12.11
C LEU A 86 0.93 -3.19 11.66
N ALA A 87 1.93 -2.77 12.43
CA ALA A 87 3.33 -3.07 12.13
C ALA A 87 3.61 -4.58 12.04
N SER A 88 3.01 -5.35 12.94
CA SER A 88 3.13 -6.82 12.94
C SER A 88 2.46 -7.45 11.73
N ALA A 89 1.27 -6.97 11.35
CA ALA A 89 0.52 -7.44 10.18
C ALA A 89 1.23 -7.08 8.87
N ALA A 90 1.76 -5.87 8.74
CA ALA A 90 2.55 -5.45 7.59
C ALA A 90 3.83 -6.29 7.44
N ARG A 91 4.55 -6.55 8.54
CA ARG A 91 5.69 -7.49 8.53
C ARG A 91 5.26 -8.89 8.08
N LEU A 92 4.12 -9.38 8.59
CA LEU A 92 3.61 -10.71 8.24
C LEU A 92 3.23 -10.81 6.76
N ALA A 93 2.59 -9.78 6.21
CA ALA A 93 2.25 -9.68 4.79
C ALA A 93 3.47 -9.92 3.89
N VAL A 94 4.61 -9.33 4.24
CA VAL A 94 5.84 -9.43 3.44
C VAL A 94 6.52 -10.79 3.59
N ILE A 95 6.56 -11.36 4.80
CA ILE A 95 7.29 -12.62 5.03
C ILE A 95 6.46 -13.87 4.69
N ASP A 96 5.14 -13.86 4.97
CA ASP A 96 4.19 -14.89 4.57
C ASP A 96 2.74 -14.37 4.65
N TRP A 97 2.23 -13.89 3.52
CA TRP A 97 0.85 -13.38 3.43
C TRP A 97 -0.22 -14.44 3.69
N ARG A 98 0.10 -15.75 3.61
CA ARG A 98 -0.87 -16.82 3.92
C ARG A 98 -1.10 -16.92 5.41
N ASP A 99 -0.06 -16.73 6.22
CA ASP A 99 -0.20 -16.63 7.67
C ASP A 99 -1.01 -15.39 8.06
N LEU A 100 -0.83 -14.28 7.35
CA LEU A 100 -1.67 -13.10 7.51
C LEU A 100 -3.14 -13.41 7.21
N ARG A 101 -3.43 -14.12 6.12
CA ARG A 101 -4.80 -14.56 5.77
C ARG A 101 -5.42 -15.39 6.88
N LEU A 102 -4.70 -16.36 7.43
CA LEU A 102 -5.19 -17.18 8.54
C LEU A 102 -5.48 -16.33 9.80
N ALA A 103 -4.59 -15.38 10.12
CA ALA A 103 -4.80 -14.47 11.25
C ALA A 103 -6.05 -13.58 11.05
N ALA A 104 -6.27 -13.09 9.83
CA ALA A 104 -7.46 -12.30 9.49
C ALA A 104 -8.74 -13.12 9.61
N ASP A 105 -8.73 -14.37 9.15
CA ASP A 105 -9.88 -15.28 9.25
C ASP A 105 -10.21 -15.62 10.71
N GLU A 106 -9.21 -15.77 11.58
CA GLU A 106 -9.41 -15.94 13.03
C GLU A 106 -10.07 -14.71 13.67
N VAL A 107 -9.64 -13.49 13.30
CA VAL A 107 -10.29 -12.25 13.76
C VAL A 107 -11.75 -12.20 13.28
N ARG A 108 -12.01 -12.48 12.00
CA ARG A 108 -13.36 -12.50 11.43
C ARG A 108 -14.27 -13.53 12.11
N SER A 109 -13.77 -14.72 12.44
CA SER A 109 -14.53 -15.75 13.18
C SER A 109 -14.97 -15.23 14.54
N ARG A 110 -14.03 -14.65 15.30
CA ARG A 110 -14.30 -14.09 16.63
C ARG A 110 -15.33 -12.96 16.61
N LEU A 111 -15.35 -12.16 15.54
CA LEU A 111 -16.37 -11.11 15.36
C LEU A 111 -17.76 -11.69 15.09
N LYS A 112 -17.86 -12.77 14.29
CA LYS A 112 -19.13 -13.45 14.02
C LYS A 112 -19.72 -14.11 15.27
N GLU A 113 -18.87 -14.63 16.15
CA GLU A 113 -19.31 -15.26 17.42
C GLU A 113 -19.84 -14.25 18.44
N ARG A 114 -19.52 -12.96 18.28
CA ARG A 114 -19.90 -11.88 19.22
C ARG A 114 -21.15 -11.10 18.78
N ALA A 115 -21.62 -11.32 17.56
CA ALA A 115 -22.78 -10.65 16.97
C ALA A 115 -24.05 -11.50 17.14
#